data_AF-A0AAV0WMZ2-F1
#
_entry.id   AF-A0AAV0WMZ2-F1
#
_cell.length_a   1.000
_cell.length_b   1.000
_cell.length_c   1.000
_cell.angle_alpha   90.00
_cell.angle_beta   90.00
_cell.angle_gamma   90.00
#
_symmetry.space_group_name_H-M   'P 1'
#
loop_
_entity.id
_entity.type
_entity.pdbx_description
1 polymer ?
#
loop_
_entity_poly.entity_id
_entity_poly.type
_entity_poly.pdbx_seq_one_letter_code
_entity_poly.pdbx_strand_id
1 'polypeptide(L)'
;MERNSGVDQILDSHYKNKITENRNKLKPIVTSLLFYALHNLPIRRDNDNTAQFNNLLEFRIDAGELVLKSHLEKSSKNAIYISHCVQNEPTECASST
;
A
#
# COMPACT_ATOMS: atom_id res chain seq x y z
N MET A 1 -38.23 16.62 2.25
CA MET A 1 -38.16 16.02 3.59
C MET A 1 -36.85 15.24 3.66
N GLU A 2 -35.76 15.94 3.96
CA GLU A 2 -34.43 15.31 4.07
C GLU A 2 -34.44 14.38 5.28
N ARG A 3 -34.10 13.11 5.06
CA ARG A 3 -33.86 12.17 6.14
C ARG A 3 -32.55 12.58 6.80
N ASN A 4 -32.65 13.26 7.93
CA ASN A 4 -31.51 13.52 8.79
C ASN A 4 -31.05 12.16 9.34
N SER A 5 -30.09 11.53 8.65
CA SER A 5 -29.50 10.26 9.09
C SER A 5 -28.91 10.49 10.48
N GLY A 6 -29.29 9.63 11.45
CA GLY A 6 -28.83 9.78 12.83
C GLY A 6 -27.29 9.84 12.90
N VAL A 7 -26.77 10.56 13.89
CA VAL A 7 -25.32 10.77 14.07
C VAL A 7 -24.53 9.45 14.00
N ASP A 8 -25.11 8.36 14.49
CA ASP A 8 -24.57 7.00 14.42
C ASP A 8 -24.37 6.48 12.98
N GLN A 9 -25.35 6.69 12.10
CA GLN A 9 -25.29 6.29 10.68
C GLN A 9 -24.21 7.09 9.92
N ILE A 10 -24.08 8.38 10.25
CA ILE A 10 -23.03 9.25 9.68
C ILE A 10 -21.65 8.76 10.14
N LEU A 11 -21.50 8.44 11.42
CA LEU A 11 -20.24 7.95 12.00
C LEU A 11 -19.82 6.61 11.38
N ASP A 12 -20.74 5.65 11.26
CA ASP A 12 -20.49 4.35 10.62
C ASP A 12 -20.09 4.51 9.14
N SER A 13 -20.76 5.42 8.41
CA SER A 13 -20.39 5.75 7.03
C SER A 13 -18.97 6.31 6.93
N HIS A 14 -18.61 7.27 7.79
CA HIS A 14 -17.26 7.84 7.81
C HIS A 14 -16.19 6.78 8.11
N TYR A 15 -16.46 5.86 9.04
CA TYR A 15 -15.55 4.78 9.38
C TYR A 15 -15.34 3.83 8.20
N LYS A 16 -16.44 3.40 7.54
CA LYS A 16 -16.39 2.57 6.33
C LYS A 16 -15.63 3.24 5.18
N ASN A 17 -15.81 4.54 5.01
CA ASN A 17 -15.11 5.32 3.98
C ASN A 17 -13.60 5.35 4.24
N LYS A 18 -13.17 5.59 5.48
CA LYS A 18 -11.74 5.55 5.86
C LYS A 18 -11.11 4.18 5.63
N ILE A 19 -11.80 3.10 6.00
CA ILE A 19 -11.31 1.74 5.75
C ILE A 19 -11.13 1.49 4.25
N THR A 20 -12.13 1.88 3.45
CA THR A 20 -12.11 1.70 2.00
C THR A 20 -10.97 2.48 1.35
N GLU A 21 -10.79 3.73 1.77
CA GLU A 21 -9.70 4.58 1.30
C GLU A 21 -8.32 3.98 1.63
N ASN A 22 -8.13 3.49 2.85
CA ASN A 22 -6.88 2.86 3.26
C ASN A 22 -6.62 1.55 2.50
N ARG A 23 -7.65 0.72 2.27
CA ARG A 23 -7.52 -0.49 1.45
C ARG A 23 -7.11 -0.18 0.02
N ASN A 24 -7.67 0.87 -0.58
CA ASN A 24 -7.31 1.30 -1.93
C ASN A 24 -5.86 1.77 -2.02
N LYS A 25 -5.33 2.43 -0.98
CA LYS A 25 -3.92 2.83 -0.89
C LYS A 25 -2.99 1.62 -0.74
N LEU A 26 -3.38 0.63 0.07
CA LEU A 26 -2.55 -0.56 0.35
C LEU A 26 -2.53 -1.57 -0.79
N LYS A 27 -3.62 -1.70 -1.55
CA LYS A 27 -3.75 -2.65 -2.67
C LYS A 27 -2.57 -2.63 -3.66
N PRO A 28 -2.14 -1.48 -4.22
CA PRO A 28 -1.03 -1.43 -5.15
C PRO A 28 0.31 -1.81 -4.50
N ILE A 29 0.51 -1.51 -3.22
CA ILE A 29 1.73 -1.88 -2.47
C ILE A 29 1.77 -3.40 -2.28
N VAL A 30 0.70 -3.99 -1.73
CA VAL A 30 0.63 -5.45 -1.47
C VAL A 30 0.72 -6.26 -2.77
N THR A 31 0.03 -5.84 -3.84
CA THR A 31 0.12 -6.54 -5.13
C THR A 31 1.50 -6.42 -5.77
N SER A 32 2.25 -5.36 -5.48
CA SER A 32 3.66 -5.24 -5.89
C SER A 32 4.56 -6.20 -5.12
N LEU A 33 4.37 -6.35 -3.80
CA LEU A 33 5.11 -7.36 -3.02
C LEU A 33 4.81 -8.77 -3.51
N LEU A 34 3.53 -9.08 -3.77
CA LEU A 34 3.12 -10.39 -4.29
C LEU A 34 3.77 -10.68 -5.65
N PHE A 35 3.85 -9.70 -6.55
CA PHE A 35 4.55 -9.84 -7.82
C PHE A 35 6.02 -10.25 -7.62
N TYR A 36 6.72 -9.58 -6.71
CA TYR A 36 8.11 -9.92 -6.39
C TYR A 36 8.24 -11.35 -5.85
N ALA A 37 7.37 -11.74 -4.92
CA ALA A 37 7.36 -13.08 -4.34
C ALA A 37 7.10 -14.16 -5.40
N LEU A 38 6.13 -13.94 -6.30
CA LEU A 38 5.80 -14.89 -7.37
C LEU A 38 6.93 -15.05 -8.40
N HIS A 39 7.69 -13.99 -8.64
CA HIS A 39 8.77 -13.99 -9.63
C HIS A 39 10.14 -14.26 -9.01
N ASN A 40 10.22 -14.61 -7.72
CA ASN A 40 11.47 -14.80 -6.97
C ASN A 40 12.43 -13.62 -7.13
N LEU A 41 11.90 -12.40 -7.24
CA LEU A 41 12.70 -11.20 -7.38
C LEU A 41 13.21 -10.77 -6.00
N PRO A 42 14.49 -10.37 -5.89
CA PRO A 42 15.01 -9.86 -4.63
C PRO A 42 14.26 -8.58 -4.27
N ILE A 43 13.51 -8.61 -3.15
CA ILE A 43 12.78 -7.44 -2.64
C ILE A 43 13.77 -6.35 -2.20
N ARG A 44 15.00 -6.74 -1.80
CA ARG A 44 16.11 -5.83 -1.50
C ARG A 44 17.46 -6.48 -1.83
N ARG A 45 18.39 -5.70 -2.38
CA ARG A 45 19.83 -6.02 -2.42
C ARG A 45 20.52 -5.20 -1.34
N ASP A 46 21.36 -5.84 -0.52
CA ASP A 46 21.76 -5.40 0.82
C ASP A 46 22.23 -3.94 1.02
N ASN A 47 22.67 -3.22 -0.02
CA ASN A 47 23.24 -1.87 0.14
C ASN A 47 22.80 -0.84 -0.91
N ASP A 48 21.89 -1.17 -1.81
CA ASP A 48 21.45 -0.22 -2.84
C ASP A 48 20.14 0.46 -2.41
N ASN A 49 20.20 1.77 -2.21
CA ASN A 49 19.04 2.64 -2.04
C ASN A 49 18.11 2.63 -3.27
N THR A 50 18.54 2.00 -4.37
CA THR A 50 17.75 1.65 -5.55
C THR A 50 16.93 0.38 -5.25
N ALA A 51 15.93 0.51 -4.38
CA ALA A 51 14.97 -0.57 -4.20
C ALA A 51 14.23 -0.77 -5.53
N GLN A 52 14.48 -1.88 -6.23
CA GLN A 52 13.76 -2.24 -7.47
C GLN A 52 12.24 -2.22 -7.26
N PHE A 53 11.81 -2.43 -6.02
CA PHE A 53 10.44 -2.22 -5.56
C PHE A 53 9.92 -0.80 -5.85
N ASN A 54 10.71 0.25 -5.59
CA ASN A 54 10.34 1.63 -5.90
C ASN A 54 10.19 1.85 -7.40
N ASN A 55 11.07 1.26 -8.23
CA ASN A 55 10.95 1.33 -9.68
C ASN A 55 9.65 0.67 -10.17
N LEU A 56 9.20 -0.41 -9.53
CA LEU A 56 7.89 -1.02 -9.84
C LEU A 56 6.73 -0.10 -9.44
N LEU A 57 6.82 0.59 -8.30
CA LEU A 57 5.79 1.55 -7.89
C LEU A 57 5.74 2.75 -8.84
N GLU A 58 6.89 3.24 -9.29
CA GLU A 58 6.99 4.31 -10.29
C GLU A 58 6.40 3.87 -11.64
N PHE A 59 6.76 2.69 -12.12
CA PHE A 59 6.17 2.11 -13.34
C PHE A 59 4.63 2.00 -13.25
N ARG A 60 4.10 1.61 -12.09
CA ARG A 60 2.65 1.55 -11.86
C ARG A 60 2.00 2.94 -11.90
N ILE A 61 2.68 3.96 -11.36
CA ILE A 61 2.22 5.35 -11.43
C ILE A 61 2.17 5.81 -12.88
N ASP A 62 3.21 5.52 -13.67
CA ASP A 62 3.26 5.84 -15.10
C ASP A 62 2.18 5.10 -15.90
N ALA A 63 1.82 3.88 -15.49
CA ALA A 63 0.71 3.12 -16.03
C ALA A 63 -0.68 3.64 -15.63
N GLY A 64 -0.77 4.68 -14.79
CA GLY A 64 -2.01 5.37 -14.45
C GLY A 64 -2.55 5.13 -13.03
N GLU A 65 -1.76 4.55 -12.11
CA GLU A 65 -2.16 4.37 -10.71
C GLU A 65 -2.13 5.69 -9.91
N LEU A 66 -3.14 6.54 -10.13
CA LEU A 66 -3.25 7.87 -9.49
C LEU A 66 -3.45 7.81 -7.97
N VAL A 67 -4.10 6.76 -7.46
CA VAL A 67 -4.31 6.56 -6.02
C VAL A 67 -2.98 6.26 -5.33
N LEU A 68 -2.16 5.40 -5.94
CA LEU A 68 -0.80 5.13 -5.47
C LEU A 68 0.04 6.42 -5.49
N LYS A 69 0.02 7.16 -6.60
CA LYS A 69 0.74 8.43 -6.72
C LYS A 69 0.38 9.40 -5.59
N SER A 70 -0.92 9.67 -5.42
CA SER A 70 -1.40 10.59 -4.38
C SER A 70 -1.08 10.07 -2.97
N HIS A 71 -1.00 8.76 -2.77
CA HIS A 71 -0.62 8.17 -1.49
C HIS A 71 0.86 8.39 -1.19
N LEU A 72 1.75 8.13 -2.15
CA LEU A 72 3.19 8.32 -1.97
C LEU A 72 3.56 9.79 -1.75
N GLU A 73 2.90 10.72 -2.43
CA GLU A 73 3.18 12.17 -2.31
C GLU A 73 2.66 12.80 -1.02
N LYS A 74 1.48 12.37 -0.54
CA LYS A 74 0.76 13.07 0.54
C LYS A 74 0.84 12.38 1.91
N SER A 75 1.31 11.14 1.96
CA SER A 75 1.34 10.37 3.21
C SER A 75 2.56 10.69 4.04
N SER A 76 2.40 10.67 5.36
CA SER A 76 3.53 10.77 6.28
C SER A 76 4.47 9.58 6.08
N LYS A 77 5.78 9.74 6.32
CA LYS A 77 6.82 8.72 6.08
C LYS A 77 6.47 7.32 6.64
N ASN A 78 5.79 7.27 7.78
CA ASN A 78 5.39 6.02 8.44
C ASN A 78 4.14 5.36 7.82
N ALA A 79 3.36 6.12 7.07
CA ALA A 79 2.12 5.68 6.42
C ALA A 79 2.30 5.34 4.94
N ILE A 80 3.53 5.40 4.41
CA ILE A 80 3.82 5.03 3.02
C ILE A 80 3.93 3.50 2.87
N TYR A 81 4.15 2.76 3.98
CA TYR A 81 4.24 1.29 4.01
C TYR A 81 5.25 0.67 3.02
N ILE A 82 6.28 1.44 2.65
CA ILE A 82 7.41 1.00 1.81
C ILE A 82 8.71 0.82 2.61
N SER A 83 8.62 0.82 3.95
CA SER A 83 9.80 0.70 4.81
C SER A 83 10.31 -0.74 4.81
N HIS A 84 11.59 -0.88 5.16
CA HIS A 84 12.29 -2.17 5.27
C HIS A 84 11.54 -3.22 6.09
N CYS A 85 10.91 -2.83 7.20
CA CYS A 85 10.18 -3.78 8.05
C CYS A 85 8.93 -4.34 7.35
N VAL A 86 8.19 -3.49 6.63
CA VAL A 86 6.97 -3.90 5.92
C VAL A 86 7.30 -4.77 4.70
N GLN A 87 8.47 -4.56 4.09
CA GLN A 87 8.95 -5.38 2.97
C GLN A 87 9.47 -6.76 3.39
N ASN A 88 10.06 -6.88 4.59
CA ASN A 88 10.67 -8.13 5.05
C ASN A 88 9.71 -9.06 5.81
N GLU A 89 8.66 -8.52 6.43
CA GLU A 89 7.66 -9.32 7.18
C GLU A 89 7.06 -10.47 6.33
N PRO A 90 6.65 -10.27 5.06
CA PRO A 90 6.08 -11.34 4.25
C PRO A 90 7.08 -12.44 3.88
N THR A 91 8.36 -12.09 3.68
CA THR A 91 9.41 -13.07 3.35
C THR A 91 9.76 -13.97 4.53
N GLU A 92 9.83 -13.41 5.74
CA GLU A 92 10.17 -14.17 6.95
C GLU A 92 9.09 -15.21 7.29
N CYS A 93 7.81 -14.86 7.12
CA CYS A 93 6.69 -15.78 7.26
C CYS A 93 6.69 -16.92 6.23
N ALA A 94 7.09 -16.67 4.99
CA ALA A 94 7.09 -17.69 3.92
C ALA A 94 8.29 -18.65 3.99
N SER A 95 9.39 -18.24 4.62
CA SER A 95 10.60 -19.06 4.82
C SER A 95 10.58 -19.95 6.07
N SER A 96 9.58 -19.80 6.95
CA SER A 96 9.49 -20.52 8.24
C SER A 96 8.63 -21.80 8.17
N THR A 97 8.29 -22.27 6.98
CA THR A 97 7.50 -23.49 6.70
C THR A 97 8.26 -24.40 5.76
#